data_AF-A0AAV5QHH6-F1
#
_entry.id   AF-A0AAV5QHH6-F1
#
_cell.length_a   1.000
_cell.length_b   1.000
_cell.length_c   1.000
_cell.angle_alpha   90.00
_cell.angle_beta   90.00
_cell.angle_gamma   90.00
#
_symmetry.space_group_name_H-M   'P 1'
#
loop_
_entity.id
_entity.type
_entity.pdbx_description
1 polymer ?
#
loop_
_entity_poly.entity_id
_entity_poly.type
_entity_poly.pdbx_seq_one_letter_code
_entity_poly.pdbx_strand_id
1 'polypeptide(L)'
;MLMMQVPVAQQPMVLSNDQYQQMMLSQQRSANNSQIPSAQQPSTPQPQTISAATNSGSTSTTEDKDQMTLEIYRRILNFNFVGKYDPKLKQIIHQTPHGVLYKFSEATDEWEKLDFEGPLIFYERNIDDVDANGNVIDNNQRILSYEELKSKDNYKNGLMIVNRNNPKNISLGIISKSTTTKYPDFYRGVNYEINTTNDLLMLKNCFGEVYGIWIHDEKDREVFYQLISYSIES
;
A
#
# COMPACT_ATOMS: atom_id res chain seq x y z
N MET A 1 -10.23 46.54 -24.44
CA MET A 1 -10.20 45.79 -23.17
C MET A 1 -10.87 44.45 -23.44
N LEU A 2 -10.11 43.43 -23.86
CA LEU A 2 -10.64 42.10 -24.17
C LEU A 2 -10.74 41.29 -22.87
N MET A 3 -11.93 40.85 -22.50
CA MET A 3 -12.12 39.87 -21.42
C MET A 3 -11.90 38.47 -21.98
N MET A 4 -10.82 37.81 -21.56
CA MET A 4 -10.65 36.36 -21.76
C MET A 4 -11.49 35.62 -20.71
N GLN A 5 -12.42 34.79 -21.16
CA GLN A 5 -13.12 33.83 -20.31
C GLN A 5 -12.19 32.67 -19.98
N VAL A 6 -12.03 32.39 -18.69
CA VAL A 6 -11.28 31.23 -18.18
C VAL A 6 -12.17 29.99 -18.26
N PRO A 7 -11.69 28.83 -18.73
CA PRO A 7 -12.49 27.61 -18.81
C PRO A 7 -12.78 27.06 -17.40
N VAL A 8 -14.03 26.67 -17.17
CA VAL A 8 -14.46 25.98 -15.95
C VAL A 8 -13.87 24.57 -15.95
N ALA A 9 -13.06 24.24 -14.94
CA ALA A 9 -12.56 22.90 -14.73
C ALA A 9 -13.72 21.94 -14.42
N GLN A 10 -13.85 20.88 -15.21
CA GLN A 10 -14.80 19.80 -14.95
C GLN A 10 -14.38 19.08 -13.66
N GLN A 11 -15.30 18.95 -12.71
CA GLN A 11 -15.08 18.19 -11.49
C GLN A 11 -14.94 16.69 -11.84
N PRO A 12 -14.03 15.94 -11.18
CA PRO A 12 -13.93 14.51 -11.38
C PRO A 12 -15.24 13.83 -10.95
N MET A 13 -15.77 12.96 -11.81
CA MET A 13 -16.94 12.15 -11.48
C MET A 13 -16.55 11.17 -10.36
N VAL A 14 -17.17 11.32 -9.20
CA VAL A 14 -17.02 10.38 -8.08
C VAL A 14 -17.99 9.23 -8.33
N LEU A 15 -17.47 8.00 -8.47
CA LEU A 15 -18.31 6.80 -8.56
C LEU A 15 -19.23 6.71 -7.34
N SER A 16 -20.52 6.54 -7.59
CA SER A 16 -21.48 6.20 -6.54
C SER A 16 -21.17 4.80 -5.96
N ASN A 17 -21.50 4.57 -4.70
CA ASN A 17 -21.32 3.25 -4.07
C ASN A 17 -22.01 2.12 -4.87
N ASP A 18 -23.15 2.40 -5.50
CA ASP A 18 -23.88 1.42 -6.30
C ASP A 18 -23.12 1.02 -7.58
N GLN A 19 -22.45 1.97 -8.23
CA GLN A 19 -21.62 1.68 -9.42
C GLN A 19 -20.39 0.86 -9.06
N TYR A 20 -19.76 1.13 -7.91
CA TYR A 20 -18.66 0.32 -7.41
C TYR A 20 -19.10 -1.12 -7.09
N GLN A 21 -20.23 -1.29 -6.43
CA GLN A 21 -20.78 -2.62 -6.13
C GLN A 21 -21.18 -3.38 -7.41
N GLN A 22 -21.75 -2.70 -8.41
CA GLN A 22 -22.07 -3.28 -9.73
C GLN A 22 -20.80 -3.72 -10.48
N MET A 23 -19.73 -2.93 -10.42
CA MET A 23 -18.42 -3.29 -10.98
C MET A 23 -17.82 -4.52 -10.27
N MET A 24 -17.91 -4.60 -8.95
CA MET A 24 -17.46 -5.79 -8.21
C MET A 24 -18.26 -7.04 -8.58
N LEU A 25 -19.58 -6.90 -8.77
CA LEU A 25 -20.48 -7.99 -9.16
C LEU A 25 -20.29 -8.43 -10.62
N SER A 26 -19.97 -7.51 -11.54
CA SER A 26 -19.70 -7.85 -12.94
C SER A 26 -18.39 -8.62 -13.08
N GLN A 27 -17.36 -8.29 -12.29
CA GLN A 27 -16.07 -9.00 -12.29
C GLN A 27 -16.17 -10.43 -11.73
N GLN A 28 -17.02 -10.67 -10.72
CA GLN A 28 -17.32 -12.03 -10.25
C GLN A 28 -17.97 -12.91 -11.34
N ARG A 29 -18.75 -12.31 -12.25
CA ARG A 29 -19.39 -13.05 -13.36
C ARG A 29 -18.42 -13.32 -14.51
N SER A 30 -17.49 -12.40 -14.79
CA SER A 30 -16.46 -12.56 -15.82
C SER A 30 -15.33 -13.52 -15.42
N ALA A 31 -15.08 -13.71 -14.12
CA ALA A 31 -14.09 -14.65 -13.58
C ALA A 31 -14.43 -16.13 -13.84
N ASN A 32 -15.71 -16.46 -14.12
CA ASN A 32 -16.11 -17.82 -14.46
C ASN A 32 -15.79 -18.23 -15.91
N ASN A 33 -15.27 -17.33 -16.75
CA ASN A 33 -15.12 -17.60 -18.18
C ASN A 33 -13.81 -17.13 -18.83
N SER A 34 -12.80 -16.76 -18.04
CA SER A 34 -11.50 -16.30 -18.59
C SER A 34 -10.33 -17.05 -17.94
N GLN A 35 -9.68 -17.92 -18.71
CA GLN A 35 -8.45 -18.62 -18.33
C GLN A 35 -7.30 -17.61 -18.18
N ILE A 36 -6.74 -17.52 -16.97
CA ILE A 36 -5.43 -16.90 -16.73
C ILE A 36 -4.36 -17.88 -17.27
N PRO A 37 -3.36 -17.44 -18.07
CA PRO A 37 -2.31 -18.31 -18.57
C PRO A 37 -1.44 -18.86 -17.43
N SER A 38 -1.34 -20.18 -17.34
CA SER A 38 -0.45 -20.90 -16.44
C SER A 38 1.01 -20.72 -16.87
N ALA A 39 1.81 -20.03 -16.06
CA ALA A 39 3.25 -19.94 -16.24
C ALA A 39 3.93 -21.23 -15.74
N GLN A 40 4.72 -21.87 -16.60
CA GLN A 40 5.46 -23.10 -16.33
C GLN A 40 6.56 -22.87 -15.27
N GLN A 41 6.55 -23.68 -14.20
CA GLN A 41 7.61 -23.76 -13.20
C GLN A 41 8.86 -24.47 -13.77
N PRO A 42 10.08 -23.99 -13.51
CA PRO A 42 11.30 -24.77 -13.70
C PRO A 42 11.52 -25.74 -12.51
N SER A 43 11.80 -27.00 -12.83
CA SER A 43 12.08 -28.08 -11.87
C SER A 43 13.44 -27.92 -11.18
N THR A 44 13.45 -27.94 -9.85
CA THR A 44 14.65 -28.05 -9.00
C THR A 44 15.00 -29.53 -8.71
N PRO A 45 16.28 -29.94 -8.68
CA PRO A 45 16.67 -31.30 -8.33
C PRO A 45 16.63 -31.55 -6.81
N GLN A 46 16.14 -32.73 -6.41
CA GLN A 46 16.15 -33.23 -5.03
C GLN A 46 17.57 -33.60 -4.55
N PRO A 47 17.96 -33.28 -3.30
CA PRO A 47 19.02 -33.98 -2.60
C PRO A 47 18.49 -35.14 -1.75
N GLN A 48 19.22 -36.25 -1.78
CA GLN A 48 18.93 -37.52 -1.09
C GLN A 48 19.14 -37.44 0.43
N THR A 49 18.34 -38.24 1.14
CA THR A 49 18.30 -38.47 2.59
C THR A 49 19.56 -39.16 3.14
N ILE A 50 20.07 -38.68 4.28
CA ILE A 50 20.85 -39.49 5.23
C ILE A 50 20.35 -39.20 6.66
N SER A 51 20.15 -40.29 7.42
CA SER A 51 19.50 -40.34 8.72
C SER A 51 20.43 -40.13 9.92
N ALA A 52 19.82 -39.62 11.00
CA ALA A 52 20.09 -39.84 12.44
C ALA A 52 21.33 -39.19 13.10
N ALA A 53 21.08 -38.31 14.07
CA ALA A 53 21.27 -38.60 15.50
C ALA A 53 20.80 -37.42 16.38
N THR A 54 20.04 -37.76 17.41
CA THR A 54 19.54 -36.91 18.49
C THR A 54 20.69 -36.31 19.31
N ASN A 55 20.71 -35.00 19.50
CA ASN A 55 21.33 -34.38 20.68
C ASN A 55 20.69 -33.01 20.96
N SER A 56 19.90 -32.99 22.03
CA SER A 56 19.34 -31.80 22.66
C SER A 56 20.45 -31.05 23.40
N GLY A 57 20.96 -29.99 22.77
CA GLY A 57 21.85 -28.99 23.34
C GLY A 57 21.64 -27.67 22.61
N SER A 58 20.94 -26.74 23.25
CA SER A 58 20.65 -25.40 22.73
C SER A 58 21.95 -24.59 22.65
N THR A 59 22.67 -24.74 21.54
CA THR A 59 23.79 -23.90 21.15
C THR A 59 23.37 -23.23 19.85
N SER A 60 23.06 -21.94 19.90
CA SER A 60 22.80 -21.15 18.68
C SER A 60 24.03 -21.23 17.78
N THR A 61 23.85 -21.75 16.57
CA THR A 61 24.95 -22.01 15.65
C THR A 61 25.45 -20.68 15.05
N THR A 62 26.70 -20.64 14.57
CA THR A 62 27.25 -19.46 13.89
C THR A 62 26.40 -19.05 12.68
N GLU A 63 25.81 -20.02 11.99
CA GLU A 63 24.91 -19.80 10.84
C GLU A 63 23.63 -19.04 11.24
N ASP A 64 23.05 -19.35 12.41
CA ASP A 64 21.88 -18.63 12.93
C ASP A 64 22.21 -17.15 13.22
N LYS A 65 23.43 -16.88 13.71
CA LYS A 65 23.89 -15.51 14.00
C LYS A 65 24.12 -14.72 12.72
N ASP A 66 24.67 -15.34 11.69
CA ASP A 66 24.92 -14.69 10.40
C ASP A 66 23.61 -14.37 9.68
N GLN A 67 22.63 -15.28 9.72
CA GLN A 67 21.31 -15.05 9.15
C GLN A 67 20.55 -13.92 9.86
N MET A 68 20.57 -13.91 11.20
CA MET A 68 19.99 -12.81 11.98
C MET A 68 20.66 -11.46 11.66
N THR A 69 21.98 -11.46 11.50
CA THR A 69 22.76 -10.28 11.16
C THR A 69 22.38 -9.73 9.78
N LEU A 70 22.24 -10.61 8.77
CA LEU A 70 21.79 -10.22 7.43
C LEU A 70 20.37 -9.64 7.44
N GLU A 71 19.46 -10.19 8.23
CA GLU A 71 18.10 -9.66 8.37
C GLU A 71 18.10 -8.26 9.00
N ILE A 72 18.91 -8.03 10.03
CA ILE A 72 19.07 -6.70 10.64
C ILE A 72 19.59 -5.71 9.60
N TYR A 73 20.63 -6.07 8.85
CA TYR A 73 21.17 -5.20 7.79
C TYR A 73 20.11 -4.88 6.73
N ARG A 74 19.35 -5.89 6.27
CA ARG A 74 18.28 -5.70 5.29
C ARG A 74 17.22 -4.72 5.79
N ARG A 75 16.79 -4.84 7.06
CA ARG A 75 15.80 -3.94 7.67
C ARG A 75 16.33 -2.51 7.76
N ILE A 76 17.57 -2.32 8.21
CA ILE A 76 18.20 -0.99 8.33
C ILE A 76 18.34 -0.34 6.94
N LEU A 77 18.78 -1.08 5.94
CA LEU A 77 18.93 -0.57 4.57
C LEU A 77 17.59 -0.18 3.97
N ASN A 78 16.56 -1.01 4.13
CA ASN A 78 15.22 -0.71 3.64
C ASN A 78 14.63 0.51 4.36
N PHE A 79 14.81 0.62 5.67
CA PHE A 79 14.38 1.80 6.44
C PHE A 79 15.06 3.07 5.93
N ASN A 80 16.38 3.06 5.79
CA ASN A 80 17.13 4.20 5.29
C ASN A 80 16.77 4.54 3.83
N PHE A 81 16.49 3.53 3.01
CA PHE A 81 16.05 3.74 1.63
C PHE A 81 14.70 4.43 1.59
N VAL A 82 13.69 3.89 2.27
CA VAL A 82 12.34 4.48 2.31
C VAL A 82 12.39 5.87 2.92
N GLY A 83 13.18 6.08 3.98
CA GLY A 83 13.35 7.37 4.65
C GLY A 83 13.94 8.47 3.74
N LYS A 84 14.67 8.11 2.67
CA LYS A 84 15.12 9.09 1.66
C LYS A 84 13.98 9.64 0.81
N TYR A 85 12.91 8.86 0.61
CA TYR A 85 11.74 9.25 -0.18
C TYR A 85 10.60 9.77 0.71
N ASP A 86 10.48 9.25 1.92
CA ASP A 86 9.47 9.67 2.91
C ASP A 86 10.12 9.99 4.25
N PRO A 87 10.47 11.26 4.50
CA PRO A 87 11.12 11.69 5.75
C PRO A 87 10.27 11.45 7.00
N LYS A 88 8.97 11.19 6.85
CA LYS A 88 8.05 10.91 7.97
C LYS A 88 7.98 9.43 8.31
N LEU A 89 8.77 8.57 7.67
CA LEU A 89 8.86 7.16 8.03
C LEU A 89 9.16 7.00 9.53
N LYS A 90 8.26 6.35 10.25
CA LYS A 90 8.41 6.02 11.67
C LYS A 90 8.92 4.59 11.84
N GLN A 91 8.30 3.64 11.17
CA GLN A 91 8.71 2.23 11.17
C GLN A 91 8.18 1.48 9.96
N ILE A 92 8.94 0.50 9.48
CA ILE A 92 8.47 -0.49 8.50
C ILE A 92 7.70 -1.57 9.27
N ILE A 93 6.46 -1.82 8.86
CA ILE A 93 5.57 -2.79 9.51
C ILE A 93 5.67 -4.15 8.82
N HIS A 94 5.57 -4.16 7.48
CA HIS A 94 5.66 -5.38 6.69
C HIS A 94 6.27 -5.10 5.31
N GLN A 95 6.85 -6.14 4.70
CA GLN A 95 7.41 -6.06 3.35
C GLN A 95 7.29 -7.40 2.65
N THR A 96 7.11 -7.36 1.33
CA THR A 96 7.15 -8.54 0.47
C THR A 96 8.13 -8.31 -0.68
N PRO A 97 8.87 -9.35 -1.15
CA PRO A 97 9.89 -9.18 -2.17
C PRO A 97 9.37 -8.66 -3.51
N HIS A 98 8.13 -8.97 -3.87
CA HIS A 98 7.61 -8.72 -5.21
C HIS A 98 6.11 -8.40 -5.20
N GLY A 99 5.81 -7.16 -5.56
CA GLY A 99 4.49 -6.66 -5.88
C GLY A 99 4.50 -5.94 -7.24
N VAL A 100 3.36 -5.99 -7.92
CA VAL A 100 3.12 -5.33 -9.21
C VAL A 100 1.89 -4.45 -9.08
N LEU A 101 1.99 -3.21 -9.56
CA LEU A 101 0.88 -2.27 -9.53
C LEU A 101 0.10 -2.24 -10.84
N TYR A 102 -1.21 -2.24 -10.72
CA TYR A 102 -2.18 -2.02 -11.78
C TYR A 102 -3.05 -0.82 -11.42
N LYS A 103 -3.55 -0.12 -12.42
CA LYS A 103 -4.57 0.92 -12.26
C LYS A 103 -5.80 0.53 -13.06
N PHE A 104 -6.96 0.67 -12.46
CA PHE A 104 -8.20 0.46 -13.18
C PHE A 104 -8.55 1.71 -14.00
N SER A 105 -8.87 1.52 -15.27
CA SER A 105 -9.24 2.59 -16.20
C SER A 105 -10.75 2.58 -16.40
N GLU A 106 -11.44 3.56 -15.85
CA GLU A 106 -12.90 3.69 -15.98
C GLU A 106 -13.34 3.93 -17.44
N ALA A 107 -12.46 4.50 -18.26
CA ALA A 107 -12.76 4.80 -19.66
C ALA A 107 -12.83 3.53 -20.52
N THR A 108 -12.04 2.51 -20.19
CA THR A 108 -11.96 1.26 -20.94
C THR A 108 -12.58 0.08 -20.21
N ASP A 109 -12.93 0.23 -18.92
CA ASP A 109 -13.38 -0.86 -18.04
C ASP A 109 -12.33 -1.98 -17.91
N GLU A 110 -11.04 -1.62 -17.99
CA GLU A 110 -9.91 -2.56 -18.03
C GLU A 110 -8.82 -2.21 -17.01
N TRP A 111 -8.06 -3.24 -16.62
CA TRP A 111 -6.87 -3.10 -15.78
C TRP A 111 -5.64 -2.79 -16.61
N GLU A 112 -4.99 -1.67 -16.33
CA GLU A 112 -3.74 -1.27 -16.95
C GLU A 112 -2.56 -1.59 -16.02
N LYS A 113 -1.62 -2.42 -16.49
CA LYS A 113 -0.37 -2.66 -15.76
C LYS A 113 0.46 -1.38 -15.74
N LEU A 114 0.79 -0.89 -14.56
CA LEU A 114 1.71 0.25 -14.42
C LEU A 114 3.17 -0.24 -14.42
N ASP A 115 4.09 0.65 -14.76
CA ASP A 115 5.54 0.36 -14.74
C ASP A 115 6.13 0.47 -13.33
N PHE A 116 5.45 -0.13 -12.34
CA PHE A 116 5.90 -0.23 -10.95
C PHE A 116 5.87 -1.67 -10.49
N GLU A 117 7.06 -2.27 -10.40
CA GLU A 117 7.25 -3.67 -10.05
C GLU A 117 8.50 -3.84 -9.20
N GLY A 118 8.36 -4.46 -8.03
CA GLY A 118 9.48 -4.67 -7.11
C GLY A 118 9.05 -4.90 -5.66
N PRO A 119 9.94 -4.68 -4.68
CA PRO A 119 9.61 -4.83 -3.28
C PRO A 119 8.47 -3.88 -2.88
N LEU A 120 7.45 -4.45 -2.24
CA LEU A 120 6.32 -3.71 -1.68
C LEU A 120 6.52 -3.58 -0.17
N ILE A 121 6.41 -2.36 0.35
CA ILE A 121 6.69 -2.03 1.74
C ILE A 121 5.49 -1.30 2.32
N PHE A 122 4.98 -1.79 3.46
CA PHE A 122 3.97 -1.14 4.28
C PHE A 122 4.61 -0.55 5.53
N TYR A 123 4.32 0.71 5.81
CA TYR A 123 5.00 1.44 6.89
C TYR A 123 4.08 2.44 7.61
N GLU A 124 4.48 2.79 8.83
CA GLU A 124 3.83 3.82 9.64
C GLU A 124 4.59 5.15 9.47
N ARG A 125 3.84 6.25 9.48
CA ARG A 125 4.33 7.61 9.34
C ARG A 125 4.12 8.39 10.63
N ASN A 126 5.08 9.26 10.96
CA ASN A 126 4.92 10.23 12.02
C ASN A 126 4.09 11.41 11.50
N ILE A 127 2.85 11.52 11.99
CA ILE A 127 1.90 12.59 11.63
C ILE A 127 1.78 13.67 12.71
N ASP A 128 2.60 13.56 13.76
CA ASP A 128 2.61 14.53 14.84
C ASP A 128 3.25 15.83 14.34
N ASP A 129 2.54 16.94 14.53
CA ASP A 129 3.12 18.25 14.26
C ASP A 129 4.07 18.60 15.41
N VAL A 130 5.21 19.20 15.08
CA VAL A 130 6.14 19.74 16.06
C VAL A 130 6.07 21.26 16.06
N ASP A 131 6.07 21.87 17.25
CA ASP A 131 6.17 23.31 17.39
C ASP A 131 7.58 23.82 17.03
N ALA A 132 7.78 25.14 17.04
CA ALA A 132 9.08 25.76 16.74
C ALA A 132 10.20 25.33 17.71
N ASN A 133 9.85 24.77 18.87
CA ASN A 133 10.78 24.27 19.88
C ASN A 133 10.98 22.75 19.77
N GLY A 134 10.34 22.09 18.81
CA GLY A 134 10.40 20.64 18.60
C GLY A 134 9.47 19.82 19.51
N ASN A 135 8.55 20.45 20.24
CA ASN A 135 7.59 19.72 21.06
C ASN A 135 6.45 19.19 20.20
N VAL A 136 6.04 17.95 20.46
CA VAL A 136 4.88 17.33 19.81
C VAL A 136 3.60 18.08 20.21
N ILE A 137 2.87 18.56 19.21
CA ILE A 137 1.56 19.20 19.37
C ILE A 137 0.51 18.10 19.32
N ASP A 138 -0.19 17.88 20.45
CA ASP A 138 -1.34 16.98 20.51
C ASP A 138 -2.53 17.59 19.73
N ASN A 139 -2.62 17.22 18.45
CA ASN A 139 -3.70 17.64 17.57
C ASN A 139 -4.99 16.82 17.74
N ASN A 140 -4.98 15.78 18.57
CA ASN A 140 -6.20 14.98 18.75
C ASN A 140 -7.29 15.79 19.45
N GLN A 141 -6.91 16.73 20.30
CA GLN A 141 -7.83 17.57 21.06
C GLN A 141 -8.27 18.86 20.33
N ARG A 142 -7.58 19.23 19.24
CA ARG A 142 -7.89 20.44 18.47
C ARG A 142 -8.67 20.10 17.21
N ILE A 143 -9.65 20.95 16.88
CA ILE A 143 -10.30 20.97 15.56
C ILE A 143 -9.47 21.90 14.68
N LEU A 144 -8.93 21.36 13.60
CA LEU A 144 -8.16 22.11 12.62
C LEU A 144 -9.09 22.88 11.68
N SER A 145 -8.66 24.06 11.25
CA SER A 145 -9.34 24.81 10.18
C SER A 145 -9.12 24.16 8.82
N TYR A 146 -9.93 24.55 7.83
CA TYR A 146 -9.83 24.04 6.46
C TYR A 146 -8.43 24.25 5.83
N GLU A 147 -7.84 25.43 6.01
CA GLU A 147 -6.50 25.76 5.48
C GLU A 147 -5.39 24.96 6.18
N GLU A 148 -5.54 24.71 7.48
CA GLU A 148 -4.64 23.83 8.21
C GLU A 148 -4.76 22.38 7.73
N LEU A 149 -5.97 21.87 7.47
CA LEU A 149 -6.15 20.51 6.95
C LEU A 149 -5.55 20.33 5.55
N LYS A 150 -5.64 21.36 4.71
CA LYS A 150 -5.07 21.35 3.36
C LYS A 150 -3.54 21.34 3.35
N SER A 151 -2.93 22.01 4.32
CA SER A 151 -1.47 22.05 4.46
C SER A 151 -0.93 20.89 5.30
N LYS A 152 -1.80 20.22 6.08
CA LYS A 152 -1.44 19.11 6.94
C LYS A 152 -1.40 17.78 6.20
N ASP A 153 -0.36 17.03 6.49
CA ASP A 153 -0.20 15.66 6.06
C ASP A 153 -0.88 14.71 7.03
N ASN A 154 -1.98 14.11 6.60
CA ASN A 154 -2.83 13.25 7.42
C ASN A 154 -2.69 11.76 7.07
N TYR A 155 -1.68 11.36 6.28
CA TYR A 155 -1.49 9.96 5.94
C TYR A 155 -0.67 9.26 7.04
N LYS A 156 -1.36 8.54 7.93
CA LYS A 156 -0.77 7.81 9.07
C LYS A 156 0.04 6.60 8.63
N ASN A 157 -0.36 5.97 7.53
CA ASN A 157 0.33 4.83 6.95
C ASN A 157 0.67 5.10 5.49
N GLY A 158 1.71 4.43 5.02
CA GLY A 158 2.17 4.49 3.64
C GLY A 158 2.41 3.11 3.07
N LEU A 159 2.22 3.00 1.78
CA LEU A 159 2.52 1.81 0.98
C LEU A 159 3.43 2.24 -0.17
N MET A 160 4.60 1.62 -0.30
CA MET A 160 5.57 1.96 -1.34
C MET A 160 5.97 0.75 -2.16
N ILE A 161 5.96 0.88 -3.49
CA ILE A 161 6.64 -0.05 -4.38
C ILE A 161 7.96 0.57 -4.81
N VAL A 162 9.03 -0.12 -4.42
CA VAL A 162 10.39 0.23 -4.84
C VAL A 162 10.62 -0.40 -6.19
N ASN A 163 10.72 0.42 -7.23
CA ASN A 163 10.73 -0.09 -8.59
C ASN A 163 12.09 -0.69 -8.94
N ARG A 164 12.09 -1.88 -9.56
CA ARG A 164 13.30 -2.56 -10.02
C ARG A 164 13.73 -2.13 -11.43
N ASN A 165 12.78 -1.68 -12.24
CA ASN A 165 13.02 -1.42 -13.66
C ASN A 165 13.56 -0.01 -13.92
N ASN A 166 13.18 0.97 -13.07
CA ASN A 166 13.55 2.36 -13.23
C ASN A 166 13.63 3.05 -11.85
N PRO A 167 14.26 4.24 -11.73
CA PRO A 167 14.43 4.91 -10.43
C PRO A 167 13.16 5.58 -9.87
N LYS A 168 12.03 5.49 -10.60
CA LYS A 168 10.76 6.08 -10.17
C LYS A 168 10.02 5.07 -9.29
N ASN A 169 9.91 5.39 -8.02
CA ASN A 169 9.08 4.66 -7.06
C ASN A 169 7.66 5.23 -7.05
N ILE A 170 6.73 4.48 -6.46
CA ILE A 170 5.39 4.98 -6.15
C ILE A 170 5.10 4.78 -4.67
N SER A 171 4.45 5.77 -4.07
CA SER A 171 3.94 5.71 -2.70
C SER A 171 2.45 6.06 -2.70
N LEU A 172 1.67 5.31 -1.93
CA LEU A 172 0.26 5.52 -1.66
C LEU A 172 0.11 5.80 -0.16
N GLY A 173 -0.38 6.99 0.18
CA GLY A 173 -0.73 7.33 1.55
C GLY A 173 -2.09 6.76 1.92
N ILE A 174 -2.27 6.35 3.17
CA ILE A 174 -3.53 5.81 3.69
C ILE A 174 -4.02 6.74 4.80
N ILE A 175 -5.28 7.16 4.67
CA ILE A 175 -5.98 7.99 5.66
C ILE A 175 -6.99 7.12 6.39
N SER A 176 -7.03 7.24 7.71
CA SER A 176 -7.99 6.55 8.55
C SER A 176 -9.43 7.08 8.43
N LYS A 177 -10.40 6.20 8.69
CA LYS A 177 -11.81 6.57 8.88
C LYS A 177 -12.01 7.50 10.07
N SER A 178 -11.24 7.32 11.15
CA SER A 178 -11.26 8.24 12.29
C SER A 178 -10.96 9.69 11.86
N THR A 179 -9.96 9.89 11.01
CA THR A 179 -9.59 11.21 10.48
C THR A 179 -10.67 11.78 9.54
N THR A 180 -11.16 10.96 8.60
CA THR A 180 -12.19 11.42 7.65
C THR A 180 -13.51 11.75 8.34
N THR A 181 -13.89 10.98 9.36
CA THR A 181 -15.09 11.23 10.20
C THR A 181 -14.94 12.47 11.06
N LYS A 182 -13.72 12.78 11.55
CA LYS A 182 -13.44 14.02 12.30
C LYS A 182 -13.61 15.27 11.44
N TYR A 183 -13.38 15.18 10.13
CA TYR A 183 -13.43 16.31 9.19
C TYR A 183 -14.25 16.01 7.92
N PRO A 184 -15.56 15.78 8.05
CA PRO A 184 -16.39 15.25 6.97
C PRO A 184 -16.55 16.22 5.78
N ASP A 185 -16.54 17.53 6.03
CA ASP A 185 -16.64 18.52 4.95
C ASP A 185 -15.35 18.62 4.12
N PHE A 186 -14.19 18.36 4.74
CA PHE A 186 -12.91 18.36 4.05
C PHE A 186 -12.72 17.07 3.23
N TYR A 187 -13.07 15.93 3.82
CA TYR A 187 -12.95 14.61 3.19
C TYR A 187 -14.26 14.15 2.52
N ARG A 188 -15.11 15.09 2.08
CA ARG A 188 -16.38 14.74 1.45
C ARG A 188 -16.12 13.90 0.19
N GLY A 189 -16.74 12.73 0.12
CA GLY A 189 -16.60 11.80 -1.02
C GLY A 189 -15.32 10.95 -0.99
N VAL A 190 -14.47 11.11 0.03
CA VAL A 190 -13.33 10.22 0.27
C VAL A 190 -13.84 8.92 0.85
N ASN A 191 -13.66 7.83 0.11
CA ASN A 191 -13.99 6.49 0.57
C ASN A 191 -12.83 5.54 0.25
N TYR A 192 -11.92 5.39 1.22
CA TYR A 192 -10.88 4.36 1.15
C TYR A 192 -11.55 3.00 1.32
N GLU A 193 -11.37 2.15 0.32
CA GLU A 193 -11.91 0.79 0.32
C GLU A 193 -10.81 -0.18 -0.08
N ILE A 194 -10.78 -1.32 0.59
CA ILE A 194 -9.90 -2.42 0.23
C ILE A 194 -10.74 -3.69 0.06
N ASN A 195 -10.47 -4.41 -1.03
CA ASN A 195 -11.06 -5.71 -1.33
C ASN A 195 -10.01 -6.64 -1.92
N THR A 196 -10.34 -7.93 -2.02
CA THR A 196 -9.52 -8.92 -2.72
C THR A 196 -10.38 -9.63 -3.77
N THR A 197 -9.86 -9.73 -4.99
CA THR A 197 -10.53 -10.44 -6.10
C THR A 197 -9.46 -11.13 -6.94
N ASN A 198 -9.60 -12.44 -7.20
CA ASN A 198 -8.69 -13.20 -8.08
C ASN A 198 -7.20 -12.90 -7.83
N ASP A 199 -6.74 -13.04 -6.59
CA ASP A 199 -5.35 -12.81 -6.20
C ASP A 199 -4.84 -11.35 -6.28
N LEU A 200 -5.73 -10.40 -6.60
CA LEU A 200 -5.44 -8.98 -6.65
C LEU A 200 -5.99 -8.27 -5.41
N LEU A 201 -5.13 -7.51 -4.73
CA LEU A 201 -5.54 -6.62 -3.66
C LEU A 201 -5.97 -5.28 -4.27
N MET A 202 -7.27 -5.00 -4.21
CA MET A 202 -7.87 -3.82 -4.80
C MET A 202 -7.96 -2.71 -3.75
N LEU A 203 -7.35 -1.57 -4.01
CA LEU A 203 -7.34 -0.40 -3.13
C LEU A 203 -7.93 0.80 -3.87
N LYS A 204 -9.04 1.32 -3.36
CA LYS A 204 -9.59 2.62 -3.77
C LYS A 204 -9.01 3.70 -2.87
N ASN A 205 -8.37 4.72 -3.45
CA ASN A 205 -7.77 5.82 -2.70
C ASN A 205 -8.78 6.95 -2.39
N CYS A 206 -8.33 8.00 -1.69
CA CYS A 206 -9.18 9.16 -1.40
C CYS A 206 -9.61 9.98 -2.62
N PHE A 207 -8.92 9.82 -3.75
CA PHE A 207 -9.27 10.50 -5.00
C PHE A 207 -10.26 9.68 -5.85
N GLY A 208 -10.71 8.53 -5.35
CA GLY A 208 -11.59 7.62 -6.08
C GLY A 208 -10.88 6.73 -7.09
N GLU A 209 -9.56 6.86 -7.23
CA GLU A 209 -8.77 6.00 -8.12
C GLU A 209 -8.66 4.60 -7.54
N VAL A 210 -8.81 3.59 -8.40
CA VAL A 210 -8.73 2.19 -8.01
C VAL A 210 -7.42 1.58 -8.51
N TYR A 211 -6.64 1.07 -7.56
CA TYR A 211 -5.38 0.38 -7.79
C TYR A 211 -5.54 -1.11 -7.49
N GLY A 212 -4.84 -1.93 -8.26
CA GLY A 212 -4.73 -3.36 -8.07
C GLY A 212 -3.29 -3.70 -7.74
N ILE A 213 -3.05 -4.38 -6.63
CA ILE A 213 -1.72 -4.77 -6.21
C ILE A 213 -1.67 -6.29 -6.25
N TRP A 214 -0.90 -6.83 -7.19
CA TRP A 214 -0.63 -8.26 -7.24
C TRP A 214 0.61 -8.54 -6.41
N ILE A 215 0.49 -9.45 -5.44
CA ILE A 215 1.59 -9.86 -4.55
C ILE A 215 1.92 -11.31 -4.87
N HIS A 216 3.21 -11.59 -5.09
CA HIS A 216 3.70 -12.91 -5.48
C HIS A 216 3.47 -13.97 -4.38
N ASP A 217 3.80 -13.65 -3.13
CA ASP A 217 3.60 -14.55 -2.00
C ASP A 217 2.15 -14.43 -1.48
N GLU A 218 1.43 -15.55 -1.51
CA GLU A 218 0.04 -15.63 -1.04
C GLU A 218 -0.11 -15.28 0.44
N LYS A 219 0.85 -15.70 1.28
CA LYS A 219 0.80 -15.41 2.72
C LYS A 219 0.95 -13.93 2.97
N ASP A 220 1.85 -13.28 2.23
CA ASP A 220 2.03 -11.84 2.33
C ASP A 220 0.76 -11.10 1.88
N ARG A 221 0.06 -11.60 0.86
CA ARG A 221 -1.17 -10.96 0.37
C ARG A 221 -2.24 -10.83 1.46
N GLU A 222 -2.45 -11.88 2.24
CA GLU A 222 -3.39 -11.86 3.36
C GLU A 222 -2.94 -10.86 4.44
N VAL A 223 -1.66 -10.85 4.78
CA VAL A 223 -1.09 -9.93 5.77
C VAL A 223 -1.26 -8.47 5.31
N PHE A 224 -0.97 -8.16 4.04
CA PHE A 224 -1.16 -6.82 3.48
C PHE A 224 -2.63 -6.41 3.49
N TYR A 225 -3.55 -7.30 3.15
CA TYR A 225 -4.98 -7.03 3.23
C TYR A 225 -5.41 -6.65 4.66
N GLN A 226 -5.01 -7.44 5.65
CA GLN A 226 -5.34 -7.19 7.05
C GLN A 226 -4.73 -5.86 7.54
N LEU A 227 -3.47 -5.59 7.21
CA LEU A 227 -2.78 -4.36 7.62
C LEU A 227 -3.42 -3.11 7.01
N ILE A 228 -3.71 -3.12 5.72
CA ILE A 228 -4.33 -1.96 5.05
C ILE A 228 -5.77 -1.77 5.55
N SER A 229 -6.54 -2.86 5.68
CA SER A 229 -7.90 -2.82 6.23
C SER A 229 -7.89 -2.23 7.64
N TYR A 230 -7.01 -2.71 8.52
CA TYR A 230 -6.85 -2.16 9.87
C TYR A 230 -6.49 -0.67 9.86
N SER A 231 -5.56 -0.25 9.00
CA SER A 231 -5.17 1.16 8.90
C SER A 231 -6.29 2.07 8.41
N ILE A 232 -7.18 1.57 7.53
CA ILE A 232 -8.37 2.31 7.09
C ILE A 232 -9.39 2.40 8.23
N GLU A 233 -9.62 1.33 8.98
CA GLU A 233 -10.63 1.31 10.06
C GLU A 233 -10.17 2.02 11.35
N SER A 234 -8.86 2.12 11.60
CA SER A 234 -8.29 2.74 12.83
C SER A 234 -8.61 4.22 13.01
#